data_AF-A0A1F9BFX0-F1
#
_entry.id   AF-A0A1F9BFX0-F1
#
_cell.length_a   1.000
_cell.length_b   1.000
_cell.length_c   1.000
_cell.angle_alpha   90.00
_cell.angle_beta   90.00
_cell.angle_gamma   90.00
#
_symmetry.space_group_name_H-M   'P 1'
#
loop_
_entity.id
_entity.type
_entity.pdbx_description
1 polymer ?
#
loop_
_entity_poly.entity_id
_entity_poly.type
_entity_poly.pdbx_seq_one_letter_code
_entity_poly.pdbx_strand_id
1 'polypeptide(L)' 'MTATSANLSNQPECARADEVIKQIGNKIDAVVDFGRTIGDKVSTVIDVTCDPPAILREGAISRKIIEKYI' A
#
# COMPACT_ATOMS: atom_id res chain seq x y z
N MET A 1 -14.69 2.14 -4.59
CA MET A 1 -13.86 0.92 -4.64
C MET A 1 -13.04 0.90 -3.36
N THR A 2 -13.08 -0.19 -2.60
CA THR A 2 -12.23 -0.40 -1.42
C THR A 2 -11.14 -1.39 -1.81
N ALA A 3 -9.88 -1.10 -1.49
CA ALA A 3 -8.77 -1.98 -1.83
C ALA A 3 -7.72 -1.96 -0.73
N THR A 4 -7.23 -3.14 -0.37
CA THR A 4 -5.97 -3.33 0.37
C THR A 4 -4.88 -3.73 -0.62
N SER A 5 -3.68 -4.01 -0.13
CA SER A 5 -2.67 -4.65 -0.94
C SER A 5 -3.11 -6.04 -1.43
N ALA A 6 -2.65 -6.44 -2.62
CA ALA A 6 -3.10 -7.62 -3.36
C ALA A 6 -2.25 -8.87 -3.03
N ASN A 7 -2.07 -9.12 -1.75
CA ASN A 7 -1.27 -10.20 -1.18
C ASN A 7 -2.03 -10.91 -0.06
N LEU A 8 -1.55 -12.09 0.35
CA LEU A 8 -2.03 -12.71 1.57
C LEU A 8 -1.54 -11.93 2.80
N SER A 9 -2.34 -11.92 3.86
CA SER A 9 -1.92 -11.34 5.14
C SER A 9 -0.57 -11.90 5.59
N ASN A 10 0.32 -11.02 6.05
CA ASN A 10 1.70 -11.32 6.46
C ASN A 10 2.63 -11.83 5.33
N GLN A 11 2.23 -11.74 4.06
CA GLN A 11 3.11 -12.00 2.93
C GLN A 11 3.67 -10.70 2.34
N PRO A 12 4.78 -10.76 1.58
CA PRO A 12 5.29 -9.60 0.87
C PRO A 12 4.25 -8.99 -0.08
N GLU A 13 4.32 -7.67 -0.21
CA GLU A 13 3.55 -6.88 -1.16
C GLU A 13 3.82 -7.32 -2.61
N CYS A 14 2.79 -7.26 -3.45
CA CYS A 14 2.90 -7.60 -4.87
C CYS A 14 3.00 -6.33 -5.72
N ALA A 15 4.05 -6.23 -6.53
CA ALA A 15 4.28 -5.18 -7.51
C ALA A 15 3.94 -5.62 -8.95
N ARG A 16 3.71 -6.91 -9.19
CA ARG A 16 3.36 -7.48 -10.51
C ARG A 16 2.18 -8.46 -10.41
N ALA A 17 1.44 -8.60 -11.50
CA ALA A 17 0.31 -9.53 -11.58
C ALA A 17 0.72 -10.99 -11.33
N ASP A 18 1.92 -11.41 -11.75
CA ASP A 18 2.39 -12.78 -11.53
C ASP A 18 2.62 -13.11 -10.04
N GLU A 19 2.98 -12.11 -9.23
CA GLU A 19 3.12 -12.25 -7.77
C GLU A 19 1.75 -12.42 -7.11
N VAL A 20 0.75 -11.65 -7.56
CA VAL A 20 -0.65 -11.76 -7.10
C VAL A 20 -1.21 -13.15 -7.43
N ILE A 21 -1.03 -13.60 -8.68
CA ILE A 21 -1.52 -14.91 -9.13
C ILE A 21 -0.90 -16.04 -8.29
N LYS A 22 0.40 -15.95 -7.98
CA LYS A 22 1.09 -16.93 -7.13
C LYS A 22 0.53 -16.98 -5.70
N GLN A 23 0.11 -15.85 -5.13
CA GLN A 23 -0.37 -15.80 -3.75
C GLN A 23 -1.87 -16.06 -3.59
N ILE A 24 -2.71 -15.44 -4.42
CA ILE A 24 -4.17 -15.41 -4.25
C ILE A 24 -4.95 -15.68 -5.55
N GLY A 25 -4.30 -16.06 -6.64
CA GLY A 25 -4.95 -16.22 -7.95
C GLY A 25 -6.12 -17.21 -7.97
N ASN A 26 -6.13 -18.20 -7.07
CA ASN A 26 -7.23 -19.15 -6.93
C ASN A 26 -8.36 -18.69 -5.98
N LYS A 27 -8.27 -17.47 -5.44
CA LYS A 27 -9.21 -16.90 -4.46
C LYS A 27 -9.92 -15.64 -4.96
N ILE A 28 -9.67 -15.25 -6.21
CA ILE A 28 -10.18 -14.00 -6.80
C ILE A 28 -10.75 -14.28 -8.20
N ASP A 29 -11.76 -13.51 -8.60
CA ASP A 29 -12.44 -13.72 -9.87
C ASP A 29 -11.65 -13.18 -11.08
N ALA A 30 -10.78 -12.19 -10.86
CA ALA A 30 -10.05 -11.53 -11.94
C ALA A 30 -8.74 -10.89 -11.47
N VAL A 31 -7.79 -10.75 -12.41
CA VAL A 31 -6.55 -9.98 -12.26
C VAL A 31 -6.42 -9.05 -13.48
N VAL A 32 -6.08 -7.79 -13.23
CA VAL A 32 -5.80 -6.80 -14.29
C VAL A 32 -4.30 -6.55 -14.32
N ASP A 33 -3.65 -6.91 -15.43
CA ASP A 33 -2.19 -6.78 -15.58
C ASP A 33 -1.83 -5.53 -16.40
N PHE A 34 -1.22 -4.55 -15.73
CA PHE A 34 -0.62 -3.36 -16.34
C PHE A 34 0.91 -3.32 -16.16
N GLY A 35 1.54 -4.46 -15.91
CA GLY A 35 2.96 -4.57 -15.64
C GLY A 35 3.33 -4.22 -14.19
N ARG A 36 4.56 -3.73 -13.99
CA ARG A 36 5.10 -3.44 -12.66
C ARG A 36 4.57 -2.09 -12.14
N THR A 37 4.21 -2.03 -10.86
CA THR A 37 3.89 -0.77 -10.20
C THR A 37 5.09 0.19 -10.24
N ILE A 38 4.81 1.47 -10.53
CA ILE A 38 5.83 2.54 -10.54
C ILE A 38 6.23 2.89 -9.09
N GLY A 39 5.29 2.76 -8.15
CA GLY A 39 5.53 2.98 -6.73
C GLY A 39 6.36 1.85 -6.11
N ASP A 40 7.38 2.25 -5.37
CA ASP A 40 8.32 1.41 -4.63
C ASP A 40 7.95 1.26 -3.14
N LYS A 41 7.11 2.16 -2.61
CA LYS A 41 6.67 2.16 -1.21
C LYS A 41 5.15 2.23 -1.08
N VAL A 42 4.65 1.64 0.00
CA VAL A 42 3.25 1.74 0.43
C VAL A 42 2.85 3.19 0.70
N SER A 43 1.55 3.47 0.78
CA SER A 43 1.05 4.79 1.14
C SER A 43 1.42 5.17 2.59
N THR A 44 1.73 6.45 2.79
CA THR A 44 1.81 7.08 4.11
C THR A 44 0.41 7.33 4.66
N VAL A 45 0.19 7.03 5.93
CA VAL A 45 -1.11 7.20 6.62
C VAL A 45 -0.94 8.15 7.79
N ILE A 46 -1.77 9.19 7.84
CA ILE A 46 -1.80 10.22 8.89
C ILE A 46 -3.21 10.22 9.51
N ASP A 47 -3.27 10.16 10.83
CA ASP A 47 -4.48 10.42 11.60
C ASP A 47 -4.64 11.92 11.82
N VAL A 48 -5.71 12.47 11.25
CA VAL A 48 -6.08 13.89 11.35
C VAL A 48 -7.25 14.14 12.32
N THR A 49 -7.60 13.13 13.12
CA THR A 49 -8.67 13.24 14.13
C THR A 49 -8.15 13.78 15.47
N CYS A 50 -6.83 13.84 15.66
CA CYS A 50 -6.14 14.38 16.83
C CYS A 50 -5.33 15.65 16.51
N ASP A 51 -5.01 16.42 17.55
CA ASP A 51 -4.13 17.59 17.48
C ASP A 51 -2.96 17.44 18.47
N PRO A 52 -1.69 17.41 18.01
CA PRO A 52 -1.27 17.45 16.61
C PRO A 52 -1.62 16.16 15.83
N PRO A 53 -1.71 16.20 14.49
CA PRO A 53 -1.90 15.00 13.67
C PRO A 53 -0.83 13.94 13.92
N ALA A 54 -1.21 12.66 13.85
CA ALA A 54 -0.30 11.54 14.14
C ALA A 54 0.03 10.73 12.88
N ILE A 55 1.33 10.49 12.63
CA ILE A 55 1.75 9.60 11.54
C ILE A 55 1.60 8.14 11.98
N LEU A 56 0.60 7.43 11.43
CA LEU A 56 0.32 6.03 11.75
C LEU A 56 1.22 5.05 10.98
N ARG A 57 1.56 5.39 9.73
CA ARG A 57 2.46 4.57 8.90
C ARG A 57 3.25 5.46 7.96
N GLU A 58 4.58 5.40 8.01
CA GLU A 58 5.44 6.04 7.02
C GLU A 58 5.52 5.18 5.75
N GLY A 59 5.41 5.81 4.59
CA GLY A 59 5.38 5.15 3.28
C GLY A 59 6.10 5.98 2.21
N ALA A 60 5.45 6.19 1.08
CA ALA A 60 5.99 6.95 -0.05
C ALA A 60 6.38 8.40 0.29
N ILE A 61 5.70 9.01 1.27
CA ILE A 61 6.07 10.34 1.80
C ILE A 61 6.75 10.15 3.15
N SER A 62 7.98 10.67 3.27
CA SER A 62 8.77 10.51 4.48
C SER A 62 8.23 11.34 5.64
N ARG A 63 8.45 10.84 6.86
CA ARG A 63 8.10 11.53 8.11
C ARG A 63 8.69 12.93 8.15
N LYS A 64 9.96 13.08 7.76
CA LYS A 64 10.68 14.36 7.71
C LYS A 64 10.01 15.41 6.81
N ILE A 65 9.32 14.99 5.74
CA ILE A 65 8.57 15.91 4.88
C ILE A 65 7.29 16.33 5.60
N ILE A 66 6.57 15.39 6.19
CA ILE A 66 5.28 15.62 6.85
C ILE A 66 5.42 16.53 8.06
N GLU A 67 6.43 16.31 8.89
CA GLU A 67 6.74 17.12 10.10
C GLU A 67 7.00 18.60 9.81
N LYS A 68 7.14 19.02 8.54
CA LYS A 68 7.22 20.44 8.16
C LYS A 68 5.86 21.13 8.08
N TYR A 69 4.77 20.36 8.09
CA TYR A 69 3.42 20.84 7.80
C TYR A 69 2.40 20.50 8.91
N ILE A 70 2.78 19.69 9.90
CA ILE A 70 1.94 19.31 11.04
C ILE A 70 2.57 19.75 12.36
#